data_AF-A0A8S1C5N5-F1
#
_entry.id   AF-A0A8S1C5N5-F1
#
_cell.length_a   1.000
_cell.length_b   1.000
_cell.length_c   1.000
_cell.angle_alpha   90.00
_cell.angle_beta   90.00
_cell.angle_gamma   90.00
#
_symmetry.space_group_name_H-M   'P 1'
#
loop_
_entity.id
_entity.type
_entity.pdbx_description
1 polymer ?
#
loop_
_entity_poly.entity_id
_entity_poly.type
_entity_poly.pdbx_seq_one_letter_code
_entity_poly.pdbx_strand_id
1 'polypeptide(L)'
;MIGKSVFRALNGKQEVVKRCSKIVIRASSTVPQMSLPSSSENSNPLPFFRSIQNSPSLHASNNSGQFYTIDPSIKKQLFLYGGIPKTFDELCNTFKETCMMIREPALEIMDYMKSTNFNNAATRYCLYGKIGTGKSMTMAHVLHYGFENSFVIVHVPWAPYWYKFPKEYSDCPTKEGMVDLPLDAVAWLIHFKNQNSHLLADPNVKISFKTEK
;
A
#
# COMPACT_ATOMS: atom_id res chain seq x y z
N MET A 1 -16.74 -45.84 22.51
CA MET A 1 -15.45 -45.95 23.22
C MET A 1 -14.74 -44.61 23.15
N ILE A 2 -14.48 -44.01 24.33
CA ILE A 2 -13.29 -43.24 24.72
C ILE A 2 -12.96 -42.01 23.82
N GLY A 3 -13.01 -40.75 24.25
CA GLY A 3 -12.86 -40.17 25.58
C GLY A 3 -11.61 -39.28 25.65
N LYS A 4 -11.82 -37.95 25.62
CA LYS A 4 -11.10 -36.85 26.31
C LYS A 4 -9.55 -36.74 26.26
N SER A 5 -9.09 -35.51 25.98
CA SER A 5 -8.07 -34.82 26.80
C SER A 5 -8.34 -33.30 26.74
N VAL A 6 -8.91 -32.70 27.79
CA VAL A 6 -8.29 -32.18 29.04
C VAL A 6 -7.77 -30.75 28.84
N PHE A 7 -8.59 -29.78 29.25
CA PHE A 7 -8.13 -28.48 29.75
C PHE A 7 -8.44 -28.42 31.24
N ARG A 8 -7.38 -28.39 32.05
CA ARG A 8 -7.43 -28.18 33.50
C ARG A 8 -7.07 -26.71 33.71
N ALA A 9 -8.01 -25.89 34.13
CA ALA A 9 -7.75 -24.52 34.57
C ALA A 9 -8.48 -24.28 35.89
N LEU A 10 -7.72 -23.71 36.82
CA LEU A 10 -7.94 -23.60 38.25
C LEU A 10 -9.10 -22.65 38.58
N ASN A 11 -9.69 -22.91 39.75
CA ASN A 11 -10.70 -22.08 40.41
C ASN A 11 -10.32 -20.58 40.37
N GLY A 12 -11.16 -19.78 39.73
CA GLY A 12 -11.18 -18.34 39.84
C GLY A 12 -12.63 -17.88 39.76
N LYS A 13 -13.15 -17.35 40.88
CA LYS A 13 -14.49 -16.77 40.98
C LYS A 13 -14.72 -15.79 39.82
N GLN A 14 -15.67 -16.10 38.94
CA GLN A 14 -16.18 -15.12 37.99
C GLN A 14 -17.27 -14.30 38.70
N GLU A 15 -16.92 -13.07 39.06
CA GLU A 15 -17.87 -12.06 39.50
C GLU A 15 -18.49 -11.42 38.25
N VAL A 16 -19.79 -11.63 38.07
CA VAL A 16 -20.55 -11.09 36.94
C VAL A 16 -20.82 -9.61 37.20
N VAL A 17 -19.92 -8.74 36.73
CA VAL A 17 -20.13 -7.29 36.73
C VAL A 17 -21.07 -6.94 35.58
N LYS A 18 -22.37 -6.81 35.88
CA LYS A 18 -23.35 -6.21 34.97
C LYS A 18 -23.03 -4.72 34.82
N ARG A 19 -22.33 -4.35 33.75
CA ARG A 19 -22.21 -2.94 33.33
C ARG A 19 -23.53 -2.49 32.71
N CYS A 20 -24.32 -1.79 33.50
CA CYS A 20 -25.47 -1.01 33.06
C CYS A 20 -24.95 0.24 32.33
N SER A 21 -24.97 0.25 30.99
CA SER A 21 -24.76 1.48 30.23
C SER A 21 -26.08 2.26 30.21
N LYS A 22 -26.17 3.32 31.02
CA LYS A 22 -27.24 4.31 30.89
C LYS A 22 -27.14 4.96 29.51
N ILE A 23 -28.11 4.66 28.64
CA ILE A 23 -28.31 5.36 27.37
C ILE A 23 -28.86 6.74 27.71
N VAL A 24 -28.03 7.77 27.57
CA VAL A 24 -28.48 9.17 27.62
C VAL A 24 -28.89 9.55 26.21
N ILE A 25 -30.20 9.57 25.96
CA ILE A 25 -30.78 10.11 24.72
C ILE A 25 -30.65 11.63 24.81
N ARG A 26 -29.69 12.23 24.11
CA ARG A 26 -29.63 13.68 23.92
C ARG A 26 -30.67 14.08 22.88
N ALA A 27 -31.50 15.06 23.24
CA ALA A 27 -32.51 15.65 22.39
C ALA A 27 -31.87 16.31 21.15
N SER A 28 -32.50 16.11 20.00
CA SER A 28 -32.13 16.69 18.71
C SER A 28 -32.30 18.21 18.72
N SER A 29 -31.20 18.96 18.56
CA SER A 29 -31.25 20.38 18.26
C SER A 29 -31.46 20.59 16.76
N THR A 30 -32.52 21.29 16.40
CA THR A 30 -32.85 21.75 15.05
C THR A 30 -31.67 22.52 14.45
N VAL A 31 -31.10 22.03 13.34
CA VAL A 31 -30.07 22.74 12.57
C VAL A 31 -30.77 23.79 11.69
N PRO A 32 -30.43 25.09 11.78
CA PRO A 32 -30.92 26.07 10.83
C PRO A 32 -30.31 25.79 9.44
N GLN A 33 -31.14 25.75 8.40
CA GLN A 33 -30.67 25.81 7.02
C GLN A 33 -29.87 27.10 6.81
N MET A 34 -28.62 26.97 6.38
CA MET A 34 -27.79 28.10 5.96
C MET A 34 -27.48 27.94 4.47
N SER A 35 -27.78 29.01 3.74
CA SER A 35 -27.67 29.17 2.29
C SER A 35 -26.24 28.98 1.78
N LEU A 36 -26.12 28.53 0.51
CA LEU A 36 -24.86 28.48 -0.23
C LEU A 36 -24.24 29.89 -0.31
N PRO A 37 -22.99 30.10 0.17
CA PRO A 37 -22.20 31.25 -0.20
C PRO A 37 -21.50 30.96 -1.53
N SER A 38 -21.63 31.93 -2.42
CA SER A 38 -20.85 32.11 -3.64
C SER A 38 -19.35 32.06 -3.38
N SER A 39 -18.65 31.49 -4.35
CA SER A 39 -17.21 31.51 -4.60
C SER A 39 -16.43 32.63 -3.88
N SER A 40 -15.71 32.25 -2.83
CA SER A 40 -14.54 32.98 -2.33
C SER A 40 -13.55 31.96 -1.77
N GLU A 41 -12.34 31.94 -2.31
CA GLU A 41 -11.23 31.12 -1.82
C GLU A 41 -10.82 31.59 -0.42
N ASN A 42 -11.50 31.07 0.59
CA ASN A 42 -11.03 31.15 1.97
C ASN A 42 -9.93 30.10 2.14
N SER A 43 -8.67 30.50 1.95
CA SER A 43 -7.50 29.66 2.24
C SER A 43 -7.35 29.51 3.75
N ASN A 44 -8.19 28.68 4.35
CA ASN A 44 -7.90 28.14 5.67
C ASN A 44 -6.52 27.49 5.61
N PRO A 45 -5.54 27.90 6.43
CA PRO A 45 -4.22 27.32 6.42
C PRO A 45 -4.35 25.82 6.66
N LEU A 46 -3.70 25.01 5.82
CA LEU A 46 -3.73 23.57 5.96
C LEU A 46 -3.29 23.16 7.37
N PRO A 47 -3.90 22.13 7.97
CA PRO A 47 -3.48 21.64 9.27
C PRO A 47 -1.99 21.29 9.25
N PHE A 48 -1.27 21.57 10.34
CA PHE A 48 0.19 21.34 10.44
C PHE A 48 0.64 19.91 10.09
N PHE A 49 -0.23 18.92 10.31
CA PHE A 49 0.05 17.52 10.01
C PHE A 49 -0.11 17.15 8.53
N ARG A 50 -0.69 18.02 7.70
CA ARG A 50 -0.82 17.82 6.24
C ARG A 50 0.34 18.49 5.52
N SER A 51 0.82 17.83 4.46
CA SER A 51 1.76 18.46 3.55
C SER A 51 1.01 19.26 2.49
N ILE A 52 1.55 20.41 2.12
CA ILE A 52 1.10 21.19 0.95
C ILE A 52 1.53 20.47 -0.34
N GLN A 53 2.64 19.74 -0.28
CA GLN A 53 3.20 19.02 -1.41
C GLN A 53 2.66 17.59 -1.44
N ASN A 54 1.97 17.24 -2.52
CA ASN A 54 1.43 15.89 -2.74
C ASN A 54 2.35 14.99 -3.58
N SER A 55 3.33 15.59 -4.26
CA SER A 55 4.30 14.91 -5.12
C SER A 55 5.45 14.32 -4.30
N PRO A 56 5.63 12.98 -4.27
CA PRO A 56 6.74 12.33 -3.58
C PRO A 56 8.12 12.87 -3.94
N SER A 57 8.29 13.34 -5.17
CA SER A 57 9.57 13.84 -5.68
C SER A 57 10.07 15.10 -4.98
N LEU A 58 9.14 15.90 -4.44
CA LEU A 58 9.42 17.17 -3.77
C LEU A 58 9.60 17.02 -2.26
N HIS A 59 9.35 15.83 -1.69
CA HIS A 59 9.43 15.63 -0.25
C HIS A 59 10.88 15.76 0.25
N ALA A 60 11.05 16.51 1.33
CA ALA A 60 12.32 16.71 2.03
C ALA A 60 12.22 16.23 3.48
N SER A 61 13.37 16.13 4.17
CA SER A 61 13.43 15.75 5.59
C SER A 61 12.58 16.66 6.50
N ASN A 62 12.41 17.93 6.12
CA ASN A 62 11.56 18.88 6.84
C ASN A 62 10.08 18.50 6.87
N ASN A 63 9.62 17.71 5.90
CA ASN A 63 8.22 17.26 5.80
C ASN A 63 8.02 15.89 6.47
N SER A 64 9.05 15.34 7.13
CA SER A 64 8.97 14.09 7.86
C SER A 64 7.84 14.15 8.89
N GLY A 65 6.99 13.13 8.89
CA GLY A 65 5.84 13.05 9.78
C GLY A 65 4.56 13.72 9.29
N GLN A 66 4.61 14.48 8.20
CA GLN A 66 3.41 15.02 7.55
C GLN A 66 2.72 13.96 6.67
N PHE A 67 1.43 14.16 6.43
CA PHE A 67 0.62 13.34 5.54
C PHE A 67 0.38 14.05 4.22
N TYR A 68 0.75 13.41 3.14
CA TYR A 68 0.45 13.86 1.78
C TYR A 68 -0.71 13.06 1.20
N THR A 69 -1.47 13.67 0.29
CA THR A 69 -2.65 13.03 -0.30
C THR A 69 -2.32 12.50 -1.69
N ILE A 70 -2.74 11.27 -1.96
CA ILE A 70 -2.59 10.62 -3.26
C ILE A 70 -3.89 10.76 -4.02
N ASP A 71 -3.78 11.11 -5.31
CA ASP A 71 -4.93 11.19 -6.20
C ASP A 71 -5.63 9.81 -6.31
N PRO A 72 -6.96 9.74 -6.22
CA PRO A 72 -7.70 8.49 -6.35
C PRO A 72 -7.44 7.73 -7.65
N SER A 73 -7.16 8.42 -8.76
CA SER A 73 -6.80 7.81 -10.05
C SER A 73 -5.47 7.07 -9.96
N ILE A 74 -4.45 7.73 -9.41
CA ILE A 74 -3.11 7.18 -9.19
C ILE A 74 -3.18 6.00 -8.21
N LYS A 75 -3.94 6.14 -7.11
CA LYS A 75 -4.16 5.05 -6.15
C LYS A 75 -4.73 3.81 -6.84
N LYS A 76 -5.79 3.99 -7.64
CA LYS A 76 -6.42 2.87 -8.37
C LYS A 76 -5.43 2.24 -9.33
N GLN A 77 -4.66 3.02 -10.08
CA GLN A 77 -3.69 2.46 -11.03
C GLN A 77 -2.56 1.68 -10.33
N LEU A 78 -2.00 2.23 -9.26
CA LEU A 78 -0.87 1.62 -8.56
C LEU A 78 -1.24 0.41 -7.70
N PHE A 79 -2.37 0.50 -6.99
CA PHE A 79 -2.67 -0.41 -5.88
C PHE A 79 -3.92 -1.28 -6.08
N LEU A 80 -4.48 -1.37 -7.31
CA LEU A 80 -5.72 -2.13 -7.56
C LEU A 80 -5.65 -3.60 -7.12
N TYR A 81 -4.54 -4.27 -7.42
CA TYR A 81 -4.35 -5.70 -7.17
C TYR A 81 -3.48 -5.97 -5.94
N GLY A 82 -3.21 -4.96 -5.12
CA GLY A 82 -2.43 -5.08 -3.88
C GLY A 82 -1.38 -3.99 -3.70
N GLY A 83 -0.46 -4.23 -2.76
CA GLY A 83 0.65 -3.34 -2.41
C GLY A 83 0.42 -2.49 -1.17
N ILE A 84 -0.83 -2.29 -0.80
CA ILE A 84 -1.24 -1.63 0.44
C ILE A 84 -1.86 -2.66 1.41
N PRO A 85 -1.62 -2.57 2.73
CA PRO A 85 -2.28 -3.41 3.71
C PRO A 85 -3.80 -3.26 3.68
N LYS A 86 -4.55 -4.36 3.79
CA LYS A 86 -6.03 -4.36 3.76
C LYS A 86 -6.66 -3.38 4.77
N THR A 87 -6.12 -3.36 5.99
CA THR A 87 -6.56 -2.45 7.05
C THR A 87 -6.39 -0.98 6.65
N PHE A 88 -5.35 -0.65 5.90
CA PHE A 88 -5.15 0.72 5.41
C PHE A 88 -6.09 1.05 4.25
N ASP A 89 -6.38 0.10 3.37
CA ASP A 89 -7.36 0.32 2.30
C ASP A 89 -8.78 0.52 2.85
N GLU A 90 -9.16 -0.23 3.89
CA GLU A 90 -10.40 0.00 4.65
C GLU A 90 -10.45 1.42 5.23
N LEU A 91 -9.37 1.89 5.86
CA LEU A 91 -9.27 3.27 6.37
C LEU A 91 -9.44 4.30 5.25
N CYS A 92 -8.81 4.08 4.09
CA CYS A 92 -8.97 4.97 2.94
C CYS A 92 -10.43 5.01 2.45
N ASN A 93 -11.12 3.86 2.47
CA ASN A 93 -12.52 3.77 2.06
C ASN A 93 -13.47 4.47 3.04
N THR A 94 -13.13 4.48 4.34
CA THR A 94 -13.85 5.22 5.38
C THR A 94 -13.62 6.72 5.27
N PHE A 95 -12.37 7.16 5.14
CA PHE A 95 -12.04 8.59 5.06
C PHE A 95 -12.32 9.23 3.70
N LYS A 96 -12.56 8.42 2.65
CA LYS A 96 -12.73 8.86 1.25
C LYS A 96 -11.53 9.62 0.67
N GLU A 97 -10.39 9.53 1.33
CA GLU A 97 -9.10 10.07 0.92
C GLU A 97 -8.03 9.01 1.15
N THR A 98 -6.92 9.12 0.41
CA THR A 98 -5.77 8.23 0.61
C THR A 98 -4.57 9.10 0.97
N CYS A 99 -4.21 9.06 2.24
CA CYS A 99 -3.15 9.89 2.78
C CYS A 99 -2.05 9.03 3.36
N MET A 100 -0.83 9.21 2.87
CA MET A 100 0.35 8.49 3.36
C MET A 100 1.24 9.43 4.17
N MET A 101 1.79 8.91 5.26
CA MET A 101 2.78 9.62 6.06
C MET A 101 4.13 9.63 5.35
N ILE A 102 4.79 10.78 5.31
CA ILE A 102 6.17 10.93 4.86
C ILE A 102 7.07 10.39 5.96
N ARG A 103 7.86 9.36 5.65
CA ARG A 103 8.74 8.69 6.63
C ARG A 103 10.18 8.82 6.20
N GLU A 104 11.06 9.03 7.17
CA GLU A 104 12.53 9.07 6.98
C GLU A 104 13.08 7.90 6.13
N PRO A 105 12.76 6.61 6.39
CA PRO A 105 13.30 5.52 5.57
C PRO A 105 12.83 5.55 4.11
N ALA A 106 11.69 6.19 3.80
CA ALA A 106 11.26 6.36 2.41
C ALA A 106 12.09 7.44 1.73
N LEU A 107 12.32 8.56 2.42
CA LEU A 107 13.15 9.67 1.93
C LEU A 107 14.58 9.21 1.65
N GLU A 108 15.17 8.46 2.57
CA GLU A 108 16.53 7.91 2.40
C GLU A 108 16.65 7.04 1.13
N ILE A 109 15.69 6.14 0.90
CA ILE A 109 15.66 5.32 -0.33
C ILE A 109 15.49 6.17 -1.57
N MET A 110 14.60 7.17 -1.54
CA MET A 110 14.40 8.09 -2.67
C MET A 110 15.68 8.87 -2.99
N ASP A 111 16.44 9.31 -1.98
CA ASP A 111 17.71 10.02 -2.17
C ASP A 111 18.80 9.10 -2.75
N TYR A 112 18.84 7.83 -2.33
CA TYR A 112 19.70 6.83 -2.98
C TYR A 112 19.30 6.57 -4.44
N MET A 113 18.00 6.47 -4.73
CA MET A 113 17.51 6.31 -6.11
C MET A 113 17.92 7.51 -6.99
N LYS A 114 17.81 8.74 -6.49
CA LYS A 114 18.21 9.97 -7.20
C LYS A 114 19.71 10.02 -7.51
N SER A 115 20.54 9.51 -6.60
CA SER A 115 22.01 9.50 -6.74
C SER A 115 22.57 8.24 -7.44
N THR A 116 21.70 7.30 -7.84
CA THR A 116 22.13 6.04 -8.45
C THR A 116 22.65 6.25 -9.87
N ASN A 117 23.82 5.68 -10.17
CA ASN A 117 24.36 5.62 -11.53
C ASN A 117 23.86 4.34 -12.25
N PHE A 118 23.08 4.51 -13.31
CA PHE A 118 22.48 3.41 -14.08
C PHE A 118 23.47 2.59 -14.92
N ASN A 119 24.73 3.01 -15.04
CA ASN A 119 25.77 2.21 -15.69
C ASN A 119 26.30 1.08 -14.80
N ASN A 120 26.10 1.18 -13.48
CA ASN A 120 26.52 0.17 -12.54
C ASN A 120 25.48 -0.96 -12.42
N ALA A 121 25.86 -2.06 -11.77
CA ALA A 121 24.92 -3.12 -11.43
C ALA A 121 23.78 -2.59 -10.54
N ALA A 122 22.60 -3.20 -10.67
CA ALA A 122 21.40 -2.76 -9.95
C ALA A 122 21.59 -2.79 -8.42
N THR A 123 21.38 -1.64 -7.77
CA THR A 123 21.43 -1.51 -6.31
C THR A 123 20.28 -2.26 -5.66
N ARG A 124 20.56 -2.99 -4.58
CA ARG A 124 19.58 -3.80 -3.84
C ARG A 124 19.31 -3.19 -2.47
N TYR A 125 18.06 -2.87 -2.19
CA TYR A 125 17.61 -2.31 -0.91
C TYR A 125 16.79 -3.33 -0.11
N CYS A 126 16.94 -3.33 1.21
CA CYS A 126 16.17 -4.20 2.12
C CYS A 126 15.53 -3.39 3.25
N LEU A 127 14.19 -3.39 3.31
CA LEU A 127 13.44 -2.81 4.41
C LEU A 127 13.24 -3.86 5.51
N TYR A 128 13.93 -3.70 6.64
CA TYR A 128 13.82 -4.61 7.80
C TYR A 128 13.34 -3.88 9.06
N GLY A 129 12.85 -4.64 10.04
CA GLY A 129 12.39 -4.08 11.32
C GLY A 129 11.24 -4.89 11.96
N LYS A 130 10.86 -4.53 13.18
CA LYS A 130 9.80 -5.20 13.97
C LYS A 130 8.47 -5.28 13.22
N ILE A 131 7.61 -6.24 13.56
CA ILE A 131 6.26 -6.33 12.98
C ILE A 131 5.45 -5.06 13.28
N GLY A 132 4.63 -4.60 12.34
CA GLY A 132 3.82 -3.39 12.52
C GLY A 132 4.55 -2.04 12.35
N THR A 133 5.83 -2.03 12.00
CA THR A 133 6.62 -0.79 11.81
C THR A 133 6.37 -0.05 10.49
N GLY A 134 5.36 -0.44 9.70
CA GLY A 134 4.98 0.26 8.46
C GLY A 134 5.90 0.05 7.26
N LYS A 135 6.69 -1.03 7.21
CA LYS A 135 7.59 -1.35 6.07
C LYS A 135 6.86 -1.38 4.73
N SER A 136 5.68 -2.01 4.68
CA SER A 136 4.85 -2.05 3.47
C SER A 136 4.37 -0.67 3.05
N MET A 137 4.05 0.22 4.00
CA MET A 137 3.68 1.60 3.70
C MET A 137 4.87 2.42 3.19
N THR A 138 6.06 2.21 3.74
CA THR A 138 7.30 2.80 3.22
C THR A 138 7.58 2.33 1.79
N MET A 139 7.39 1.05 1.49
CA MET A 139 7.49 0.52 0.11
C MET A 139 6.45 1.16 -0.81
N ALA A 140 5.19 1.29 -0.37
CA ALA A 140 4.13 1.94 -1.15
C ALA A 140 4.45 3.42 -1.47
N HIS A 141 5.10 4.14 -0.54
CA HIS A 141 5.57 5.51 -0.78
C HIS A 141 6.66 5.56 -1.86
N VAL A 142 7.65 4.65 -1.80
CA VAL A 142 8.69 4.54 -2.84
C VAL A 142 8.10 4.13 -4.20
N LEU A 143 7.08 3.27 -4.22
CA LEU A 143 6.36 2.90 -5.46
C LEU A 143 5.65 4.09 -6.08
N HIS A 144 5.02 4.93 -5.26
CA HIS A 144 4.38 6.15 -5.76
C HIS A 144 5.41 7.15 -6.31
N TYR A 145 6.57 7.28 -5.68
CA TYR A 145 7.69 8.04 -6.23
C TYR A 145 8.19 7.46 -7.56
N GLY A 146 8.31 6.13 -7.65
CA GLY A 146 8.69 5.44 -8.89
C GLY A 146 7.72 5.71 -10.04
N PHE A 147 6.43 5.70 -9.75
CA PHE A 147 5.37 5.99 -10.71
C PHE A 147 5.43 7.43 -11.24
N GLU A 148 5.60 8.41 -10.35
CA GLU A 148 5.69 9.82 -10.73
C GLU A 148 6.91 10.11 -11.62
N ASN A 149 8.03 9.41 -11.38
CA ASN A 149 9.25 9.55 -12.18
C ASN A 149 9.30 8.61 -13.41
N SER A 150 8.15 8.04 -13.81
CA SER A 150 8.03 7.19 -15.01
C SER A 150 8.98 5.98 -15.01
N PHE A 151 9.27 5.40 -13.84
CA PHE A 151 9.98 4.13 -13.76
C PHE A 151 9.06 2.96 -14.11
N VAL A 152 9.62 1.91 -14.73
CA VAL A 152 8.92 0.63 -14.89
C VAL A 152 8.82 -0.06 -13.54
N ILE A 153 7.60 -0.27 -13.07
CA ILE A 153 7.29 -0.85 -11.77
C ILE A 153 7.07 -2.35 -11.90
N VAL A 154 7.90 -3.12 -11.21
CA VAL A 154 7.73 -4.58 -11.06
C VAL A 154 7.42 -4.87 -9.60
N HIS A 155 6.15 -4.73 -9.22
CA HIS A 155 5.73 -4.91 -7.84
C HIS A 155 5.13 -6.31 -7.60
N VAL A 156 5.59 -6.96 -6.52
CA VAL A 156 4.98 -8.18 -5.99
C VAL A 156 4.41 -7.86 -4.61
N PRO A 157 3.07 -7.79 -4.44
CA PRO A 157 2.44 -7.41 -3.17
C PRO A 157 2.83 -8.32 -2.00
N TRP A 158 2.83 -9.64 -2.21
CA TRP A 158 3.19 -10.61 -1.19
C TRP A 158 3.68 -11.93 -1.83
N ALA A 159 5.01 -12.10 -1.89
CA ALA A 159 5.64 -13.28 -2.48
C ALA A 159 5.19 -14.63 -1.87
N PRO A 160 4.91 -14.75 -0.55
CA PRO A 160 4.44 -16.00 0.03
C PRO A 160 3.14 -16.55 -0.53
N TYR A 161 2.34 -15.74 -1.23
CA TYR A 161 1.11 -16.20 -1.85
C TYR A 161 1.37 -17.33 -2.85
N TRP A 162 2.45 -17.23 -3.62
CA TRP A 162 2.76 -18.15 -4.72
C TRP A 162 3.11 -19.57 -4.27
N TYR A 163 3.68 -19.75 -3.07
CA TYR A 163 4.07 -21.09 -2.59
C TYR A 163 3.25 -21.58 -1.39
N LYS A 164 2.55 -20.70 -0.65
CA LYS A 164 1.66 -21.12 0.45
C LYS A 164 0.23 -21.37 0.00
N PHE A 165 -0.24 -20.61 -0.99
CA PHE A 165 -1.62 -20.65 -1.44
C PHE A 165 -1.74 -20.62 -2.98
N PRO A 166 -1.02 -21.51 -3.70
CA PRO A 166 -1.16 -21.58 -5.16
C PRO A 166 -2.58 -21.99 -5.52
N LYS A 167 -3.18 -21.31 -6.50
CA LYS A 167 -4.54 -21.65 -6.95
C LYS A 167 -4.55 -22.88 -7.86
N GLU A 168 -3.52 -22.97 -8.70
CA GLU A 168 -3.32 -24.05 -9.66
C GLU A 168 -1.82 -24.19 -9.89
N TYR A 169 -1.35 -25.42 -10.09
CA TYR A 169 0.03 -25.73 -10.42
C TYR A 169 0.07 -26.72 -11.58
N SER A 170 1.04 -26.54 -12.48
CA SER A 170 1.26 -27.42 -13.64
C SER A 170 2.75 -27.64 -13.85
N ASP A 171 3.17 -28.81 -14.29
CA ASP A 171 4.57 -29.05 -14.60
C ASP A 171 5.03 -28.19 -15.79
N CYS A 172 6.22 -27.60 -15.68
CA CYS A 172 6.75 -26.74 -16.72
C CYS A 172 7.15 -27.56 -17.95
N PRO A 173 6.61 -27.30 -19.15
CA PRO A 173 6.95 -28.06 -20.35
C PRO A 173 8.37 -27.76 -20.86
N THR A 174 8.96 -26.62 -20.47
CA THR A 174 10.26 -26.16 -20.97
C THR A 174 11.42 -26.58 -20.07
N LYS A 175 11.18 -26.76 -18.76
CA LYS A 175 12.22 -27.05 -17.77
C LYS A 175 11.76 -28.15 -16.83
N GLU A 176 12.38 -29.31 -16.95
CA GLU A 176 12.13 -30.45 -16.08
C GLU A 176 12.40 -30.09 -14.62
N GLY A 177 11.50 -30.51 -13.71
CA GLY A 177 11.59 -30.23 -12.28
C GLY A 177 11.12 -28.82 -11.85
N MET A 178 10.67 -27.98 -12.78
CA MET A 178 10.00 -26.71 -12.47
C MET A 178 8.48 -26.85 -12.56
N VAL A 179 7.78 -26.09 -11.71
CA VAL A 179 6.32 -26.04 -11.66
C VAL A 179 5.88 -24.61 -11.94
N ASP A 180 4.94 -24.47 -12.86
CA ASP A 180 4.31 -23.22 -13.24
C ASP A 180 3.03 -22.97 -12.45
N LEU A 181 2.73 -21.69 -12.22
CA LEU A 181 1.54 -21.21 -11.51
C LEU A 181 0.69 -20.37 -12.47
N PRO A 182 -0.05 -20.98 -13.43
CA PRO A 182 -0.64 -20.25 -14.55
C PRO A 182 -1.65 -19.18 -14.10
N LEU A 183 -2.52 -19.49 -13.13
CA LEU A 183 -3.53 -18.53 -12.64
C LEU A 183 -2.91 -17.34 -11.90
N ASP A 184 -1.93 -17.60 -11.04
CA ASP A 184 -1.27 -16.55 -10.27
C ASP A 184 -0.34 -15.70 -11.16
N ALA A 185 0.29 -16.31 -12.16
CA ALA A 185 1.05 -15.61 -13.19
C ALA A 185 0.17 -14.65 -13.99
N VAL A 186 -1.01 -15.10 -14.46
CA VAL A 186 -1.96 -14.24 -15.17
C VAL A 186 -2.43 -13.09 -14.28
N ALA A 187 -2.82 -13.37 -13.03
CA ALA A 187 -3.27 -12.35 -12.09
C ALA A 187 -2.19 -11.27 -11.86
N TRP A 188 -0.91 -11.69 -11.74
CA TRP A 188 0.21 -10.78 -11.59
C TRP A 188 0.53 -10.00 -12.88
N LEU A 189 0.44 -10.62 -14.05
CA LEU A 189 0.62 -9.94 -15.34
C LEU A 189 -0.43 -8.85 -15.57
N ILE A 190 -1.68 -9.09 -15.16
CA ILE A 190 -2.73 -8.06 -15.18
C ILE A 190 -2.37 -6.89 -14.25
N HIS A 191 -1.83 -7.20 -13.05
CA HIS A 191 -1.35 -6.17 -12.13
C HIS A 191 -0.22 -5.33 -12.75
N PHE A 192 0.80 -5.97 -13.30
CA PHE A 192 1.92 -5.33 -13.97
C PHE A 192 1.47 -4.44 -15.14
N LYS A 193 0.56 -4.95 -15.98
CA LYS A 193 -0.01 -4.19 -17.11
C LYS A 193 -0.75 -2.94 -16.64
N ASN A 194 -1.52 -3.03 -15.56
CA ASN A 194 -2.27 -1.88 -15.04
C ASN A 194 -1.32 -0.79 -14.52
N GLN A 195 -0.33 -1.15 -13.70
CA GLN A 195 0.65 -0.21 -13.14
C GLN A 195 1.41 0.55 -14.23
N ASN A 196 1.89 -0.18 -15.24
CA ASN A 196 2.74 0.35 -16.30
C ASN A 196 1.99 0.74 -17.57
N SER A 197 0.66 0.81 -17.53
CA SER A 197 -0.17 1.08 -18.70
C SER A 197 0.24 2.36 -19.45
N HIS A 198 0.68 3.39 -18.73
CA HIS A 198 1.18 4.63 -19.30
C HIS A 198 2.47 4.44 -20.11
N LEU A 199 3.43 3.64 -19.63
CA LEU A 199 4.69 3.37 -20.33
C LEU A 199 4.52 2.37 -21.47
N LEU A 200 3.65 1.38 -21.30
CA LEU A 200 3.43 0.33 -22.31
C LEU A 200 2.64 0.85 -23.53
N ALA A 201 1.95 1.97 -23.40
CA ALA A 201 1.30 2.64 -24.52
C ALA A 201 2.30 3.32 -25.47
N ASP A 202 3.52 3.60 -25.00
CA ASP A 202 4.52 4.29 -25.80
C ASP A 202 5.18 3.32 -26.81
N PRO A 203 5.10 3.61 -28.13
CA PRO A 203 5.66 2.75 -29.17
C PRO A 203 7.20 2.72 -29.19
N ASN A 204 7.84 3.61 -28.43
CA ASN A 204 9.29 3.76 -28.35
C ASN A 204 9.95 2.80 -27.35
N VAL A 205 9.18 2.01 -26.60
CA VAL A 205 9.72 1.03 -25.65
C VAL A 205 10.43 -0.08 -26.44
N LYS A 206 11.75 0.01 -26.53
CA LYS A 206 12.59 -1.01 -27.18
C LYS A 206 12.79 -2.20 -26.25
N ILE A 207 12.26 -3.36 -26.64
CA ILE A 207 12.54 -4.62 -25.95
C ILE A 207 13.90 -5.11 -26.45
N SER A 208 14.98 -4.83 -25.70
CA SER A 208 16.29 -5.41 -26.01
C SER A 208 16.38 -6.80 -25.40
N PHE A 209 16.20 -7.83 -26.23
CA PHE A 209 16.45 -9.20 -25.82
C PHE A 209 17.96 -9.43 -25.81
N LYS A 210 18.58 -9.46 -24.62
CA LYS A 210 19.89 -10.11 -24.48
C LYS A 210 19.64 -11.61 -24.47
N THR A 211 19.78 -12.24 -25.63
CA THR A 211 19.84 -13.69 -25.73
C THR A 211 21.17 -14.14 -25.13
N GLU A 212 21.16 -14.53 -23.85
CA GLU A 212 22.28 -15.28 -23.27
C GLU A 212 22.28 -16.66 -23.97
N LYS A 213 23.37 -16.92 -24.71
CA LYS A 213 23.70 -18.22 -25.31
C LYS A 213 24.35 -19.12 -24.27
#